data_AF-A0A351L675-F1
#
_entry.id   AF-A0A351L675-F1
#
_cell.length_a   1.000
_cell.length_b   1.000
_cell.length_c   1.000
_cell.angle_alpha   90.00
_cell.angle_beta   90.00
_cell.angle_gamma   90.00
#
_symmetry.space_group_name_H-M   'P 1'
#
loop_
_entity.id
_entity.type
_entity.pdbx_description
1 polymer ?
#
loop_
_entity_poly.entity_id
_entity_poly.type
_entity_poly.pdbx_seq_one_letter_code
_entity_poly.pdbx_strand_id
1 'polypeptide(L)' 'VDNHISNILTKTGTDNRVALVRWALQWGKVCIDEVNCCTLPTAPTTNLKKDQVMS' A
#
# COMPACT_ATOMS: atom_id res chain seq x y z
N VAL A 1 8.30 9.26 19.40
CA VAL A 1 8.20 8.13 18.44
C VAL A 1 7.12 8.53 17.46
N ASP A 2 7.51 9.02 16.28
CA ASP A 2 6.55 9.34 15.25
C ASP A 2 5.96 8.03 14.75
N ASN A 3 4.72 7.79 15.14
CA ASN A 3 3.98 6.65 14.62
C ASN A 3 3.90 6.87 13.11
N HIS A 4 4.67 6.14 12.30
CA HIS A 4 4.80 6.37 10.84
C HIS A 4 3.46 6.49 10.11
N ILE A 5 2.40 5.94 10.71
CA ILE A 5 1.01 6.10 10.32
C ILE A 5 0.53 7.57 10.34
N SER A 6 0.97 8.44 11.25
CA SER A 6 0.56 9.85 11.33
C SER A 6 0.83 10.61 10.04
N ASN A 7 1.98 10.40 9.40
CA ASN A 7 2.30 11.00 8.11
C ASN A 7 1.36 10.52 7.00
N ILE A 8 0.96 9.25 7.05
CA ILE A 8 0.01 8.67 6.09
C ILE A 8 -1.39 9.25 6.35
N LEU A 9 -1.81 9.33 7.62
CA LEU A 9 -3.07 9.93 8.04
C LEU A 9 -3.17 11.39 7.56
N THR A 10 -2.13 12.19 7.78
CA THR A 10 -2.05 13.58 7.30
C THR A 10 -2.13 13.65 5.77
N LYS A 11 -1.36 12.83 5.03
CA LYS A 11 -1.34 12.85 3.56
C LYS A 11 -2.64 12.36 2.92
N THR A 12 -3.36 11.47 3.60
CA THR A 12 -4.65 10.93 3.14
C THR A 12 -5.84 11.72 3.65
N GLY A 13 -5.62 12.68 4.55
CA GLY A 13 -6.70 13.43 5.21
C GLY A 13 -7.57 12.56 6.10
N THR A 14 -7.04 11.46 6.64
CA THR A 14 -7.76 10.54 7.51
C THR A 14 -7.33 10.70 8.97
N ASP A 15 -8.23 10.43 9.90
CA ASP A 15 -8.10 10.71 11.33
C ASP A 15 -7.71 9.46 12.14
N ASN A 16 -7.91 8.27 11.58
CA ASN A 16 -7.58 7.01 12.23
C ASN A 16 -7.32 5.90 11.19
N ARG A 17 -6.74 4.78 11.66
CA ARG A 17 -6.37 3.65 10.79
C ARG A 17 -7.57 2.99 10.07
N VAL A 18 -8.77 3.02 10.65
CA VAL A 18 -9.97 2.43 10.03
C VAL A 18 -10.44 3.34 8.89
N ALA A 19 -10.46 4.66 9.11
CA ALA A 19 -10.73 5.64 8.07
C ALA A 19 -9.70 5.56 6.93
N LEU A 20 -8.42 5.34 7.26
CA LEU A 20 -7.36 5.11 6.27
C LEU A 20 -7.62 3.87 5.40
N VAL A 21 -8.01 2.74 5.99
CA VAL A 21 -8.32 1.52 5.22
C VAL A 21 -9.54 1.76 4.31
N ARG A 22 -10.58 2.43 4.82
CA ARG A 22 -11.76 2.77 4.01
C ARG A 22 -11.42 3.69 2.84
N TRP A 23 -10.60 4.70 3.08
CA TRP A 23 -10.07 5.58 2.04
C TRP A 23 -9.28 4.75 1.00
N ALA A 24 -8.37 3.88 1.43
CA ALA A 24 -7.56 3.09 0.52
C ALA A 24 -8.41 2.19 -0.40
N LEU A 25 -9.50 1.62 0.12
CA LEU A 25 -10.46 0.85 -0.67
C LEU A 25 -11.24 1.73 -1.65
N GLN A 26 -11.72 2.90 -1.23
CA GLN A 26 -12.47 3.84 -2.09
C GLN A 26 -11.64 4.35 -3.27
N TRP A 27 -10.34 4.59 -3.05
CA TRP A 27 -9.42 5.13 -4.08
C TRP A 27 -8.69 4.05 -4.87
N GLY A 28 -9.02 2.76 -4.66
CA GLY A 28 -8.37 1.65 -5.36
C GLY A 28 -6.88 1.50 -5.05
N LYS A 29 -6.43 1.97 -3.89
CA LYS A 29 -5.04 1.80 -3.42
C LYS A 29 -4.79 0.40 -2.84
N VAL A 30 -5.86 -0.29 -2.45
CA VAL A 30 -5.86 -1.70 -2.03
C VAL A 30 -6.77 -2.46 -2.96
N CYS A 31 -6.28 -3.58 -3.48
CA CYS A 31 -7.10 -4.53 -4.23
C CYS A 31 -7.71 -5.55 -3.26
N ILE A 32 -8.89 -6.04 -3.61
CA ILE A 32 -9.59 -7.13 -2.95
C ILE A 32 -9.31 -8.38 -3.76
N ASP A 33 -8.93 -9.44 -3.04
CA ASP A 33 -8.62 -10.72 -3.64
C ASP A 33 -9.78 -11.22 -4.50
N GLU A 34 -9.45 -11.82 -5.64
CA GLU A 34 -10.40 -12.34 -6.64
C GLU A 34 -11.38 -11.31 -7.28
N VAL A 35 -11.43 -10.05 -6.82
CA VAL A 35 -12.29 -8.99 -7.39
C VAL A 35 -11.51 -8.11 -8.36
N ASN A 36 -10.40 -7.55 -7.89
CA ASN A 36 -9.55 -6.65 -8.70
C ASN A 36 -8.06 -6.82 -8.40
N CYS A 37 -7.68 -7.81 -7.60
CA CYS A 37 -6.29 -8.26 -7.53
C CYS A 37 -5.98 -9.21 -8.70
N CYS A 38 -4.78 -9.09 -9.24
CA CYS A 38 -4.19 -10.09 -10.12
C CYS A 38 -3.09 -10.83 -9.36
N THR A 39 -2.92 -12.12 -9.63
CA THR A 39 -1.78 -12.88 -9.09
C THR A 39 -0.50 -12.27 -9.65
N LEU A 40 0.24 -11.59 -8.79
CA LEU A 40 1.56 -11.10 -9.15
C LEU A 40 2.47 -12.33 -9.35
N PRO A 41 3.26 -12.39 -10.43
CA PRO A 41 4.23 -13.44 -10.58
C PRO A 41 5.15 -13.43 -9.37
N THR A 42 5.29 -14.58 -8.70
CA THR A 42 6.24 -14.74 -7.61
C THR A 42 7.61 -14.42 -8.17
N ALA A 43 8.18 -13.27 -7.81
CA ALA A 43 9.45 -12.83 -8.37
C ALA A 43 10.46 -13.98 -8.20
N PRO A 44 11.12 -14.46 -9.28
CA PRO A 44 12.21 -15.40 -9.11
C PRO A 44 13.22 -14.70 -8.21
N THR A 45 13.57 -15.33 -7.09
CA THR A 45 14.58 -14.87 -6.14
C THR A 45 15.95 -14.86 -6.82
N THR A 46 16.17 -13.92 -7.72
CA THR A 46 17.48 -13.42 -8.07
C THR A 46 17.67 -12.17 -7.21
N ASN A 47 18.88 -12.01 -6.67
CA ASN A 47 19.27 -10.91 -5.79
C ASN A 47 19.08 -9.54 -6.48
N LEU A 48 17.84 -9.06 -6.57
CA LEU A 48 17.50 -7.72 -6.99
C LEU A 48 17.78 -6.83 -5.79
N LYS A 49 18.95 -6.18 -5.82
CA LYS A 49 19.28 -5.05 -4.95
C LYS A 49 18.08 -4.10 -4.99
N LYS A 50 17.55 -3.78 -3.81
CA LYS A 50 16.32 -3.01 -3.59
C LYS A 50 16.31 -1.59 -4.21
N ASP A 51 17.40 -1.17 -4.85
CA ASP A 51 17.60 0.19 -5.36
C ASP A 51 17.03 0.45 -6.77
N GLN A 52 16.39 -0.51 -7.44
CA GLN A 52 15.88 -0.33 -8.81
C GLN A 52 14.38 -0.63 -8.99
N VAL A 53 13.57 -0.47 -7.93
CA VAL A 53 12.10 -0.46 -8.07
C VAL A 53 11.56 0.88 -7.56
N MET A 54 12.12 1.97 -8.07
CA MET A 54 11.49 3.27 -8.23
C MET A 54 12.34 4.03 -9.26
N SER A 55 11.95 3.94 -10.53
CA SER A 55 12.24 4.96 -11.54
C SER A 55 11.14 4.96 -12.58
#